data_AF-F2KMC2-F1
#
_entry.id   AF-F2KMC2-F1
#
_cell.length_a   1.000
_cell.length_b   1.000
_cell.length_c   1.000
_cell.angle_alpha   90.00
_cell.angle_beta   90.00
_cell.angle_gamma   90.00
#
_symmetry.space_group_name_H-M   'P 1'
#
loop_
_entity.id
_entity.type
_entity.pdbx_description
1 polymer ?
#
loop_
_entity_poly.entity_id
_entity_poly.type
_entity_poly.pdbx_seq_one_letter_code
_entity_poly.pdbx_strand_id
1 'polypeptide(L)'
;MMAENALRHRPPVGRFRDFVLSRKNGEKATLDLKVQGLTPFVDGARLLALANGIEANNTLERLRQLVDKQVIEPLDGAAYEEAYHFIQQTRMQQHQLQTRENLPYSNRVDPDSLNHLDRRILRESLRQAQRLQSSLSLRYQL
;
A
#
# COMPACT_ATOMS: atom_id res chain seq x y z
N MET A 1 -2.84 7.56 18.73
CA MET A 1 -4.00 8.21 18.04
C MET A 1 -4.19 7.64 16.63
N MET A 2 -5.31 7.86 15.92
CA MET A 2 -5.50 7.34 14.54
C MET A 2 -4.41 7.82 13.56
N ALA A 3 -3.88 9.02 13.78
CA ALA A 3 -2.82 9.58 12.96
C ALA A 3 -1.49 8.81 13.08
N GLU A 4 -1.12 8.35 14.30
CA GLU A 4 -0.01 7.42 14.51
C GLU A 4 -0.22 6.07 13.82
N ASN A 5 -1.45 5.53 13.86
CA ASN A 5 -1.74 4.25 13.21
C ASN A 5 -1.50 4.32 11.69
N ALA A 6 -1.84 5.45 11.06
CA ALA A 6 -1.61 5.68 9.64
C ALA A 6 -0.12 5.68 9.25
N LEU A 7 0.79 5.94 10.20
CA LEU A 7 2.24 5.97 9.99
C LEU A 7 2.95 4.70 10.49
N ARG A 8 2.25 3.81 11.19
CA ARG A 8 2.84 2.63 11.84
C ARG A 8 3.38 1.60 10.84
N HIS A 9 2.69 1.43 9.73
CA HIS A 9 3.05 0.43 8.72
C HIS A 9 3.78 1.12 7.56
N ARG A 10 5.10 1.22 7.63
CA ARG A 10 5.88 1.88 6.58
C ARG A 10 6.02 0.96 5.35
N PRO A 11 5.74 1.46 4.14
CA PRO A 11 6.03 0.74 2.90
C PRO A 11 7.53 0.40 2.80
N PRO A 12 7.90 -0.84 2.45
CA PRO A 12 9.28 -1.32 2.47
C PRO A 12 10.01 -0.93 1.17
N VAL A 13 10.12 0.37 0.94
CA VAL A 13 10.89 0.94 -0.17
C VAL A 13 12.20 1.52 0.33
N GLY A 14 13.31 1.13 -0.29
CA GLY A 14 14.63 1.67 0.02
C GLY A 14 14.93 2.98 -0.71
N ARG A 15 16.09 3.57 -0.43
CA ARG A 15 16.60 4.77 -1.14
C ARG A 15 16.92 4.50 -2.63
N PHE A 16 16.97 3.25 -3.09
CA PHE A 16 17.32 2.83 -4.46
C PHE A 16 16.39 1.74 -5.03
N ARG A 17 16.83 0.96 -6.03
CA ARG A 17 16.10 -0.08 -6.79
C ARG A 17 15.61 -1.28 -5.96
N ASP A 18 15.82 -1.30 -4.65
CA ASP A 18 15.61 -2.48 -3.82
C ASP A 18 14.48 -2.28 -2.80
N PHE A 19 13.75 -3.38 -2.57
CA PHE A 19 12.80 -3.47 -1.47
C PHE A 19 13.56 -3.58 -0.14
N VAL A 20 13.10 -2.90 0.90
CA VAL A 20 13.63 -3.06 2.26
C VAL A 20 12.89 -4.21 2.93
N LEU A 21 13.34 -5.42 2.63
CA LEU A 21 12.71 -6.63 3.12
C LEU A 21 13.38 -7.08 4.43
N SER A 22 12.57 -7.39 5.43
CA SER A 22 13.06 -8.02 6.66
C SER A 22 13.17 -9.53 6.45
N ARG A 23 14.37 -10.10 6.67
CA ARG A 23 14.55 -11.55 6.78
C ARG A 23 14.09 -12.00 8.15
N LYS A 24 13.31 -13.06 8.23
CA LYS A 24 12.99 -13.71 9.51
C LYS A 24 13.65 -15.08 9.51
N ASN A 25 14.47 -15.38 10.50
CA ASN A 25 14.99 -16.73 10.79
C ASN A 25 15.61 -17.49 9.59
N GLY A 26 16.37 -16.82 8.72
CA GLY A 26 17.03 -17.46 7.58
C GLY A 26 16.12 -17.74 6.37
N GLU A 27 14.84 -17.36 6.44
CA GLU A 27 13.90 -17.45 5.31
C GLU A 27 14.20 -16.37 4.25
N LYS A 28 13.72 -16.64 3.02
CA LYS A 28 13.75 -15.66 1.93
C LYS A 28 13.06 -14.36 2.33
N ALA A 29 13.66 -13.27 1.88
CA ALA A 29 13.15 -11.93 2.10
C ALA A 29 11.80 -11.75 1.39
N THR A 30 10.72 -11.55 2.15
CA THR A 30 9.35 -11.48 1.61
C THR A 30 8.65 -10.20 2.04
N LEU A 31 7.71 -9.74 1.22
CA LEU A 31 6.89 -8.55 1.38
C LEU A 31 5.48 -8.92 1.83
N ASP A 32 4.93 -8.29 2.86
CA ASP A 32 3.51 -8.46 3.24
C ASP A 32 2.60 -7.49 2.46
N LEU A 33 1.93 -7.99 1.42
CA LEU A 33 1.09 -7.17 0.53
C LEU A 33 -0.09 -6.50 1.24
N LYS A 34 -0.56 -7.08 2.35
CA LYS A 34 -1.69 -6.52 3.11
C LYS A 34 -1.19 -5.42 4.03
N VAL A 35 -0.30 -5.75 4.96
CA VAL A 35 0.13 -4.86 6.03
C VAL A 35 1.08 -3.79 5.52
N GLN A 36 2.02 -4.15 4.63
CA GLN A 36 3.03 -3.23 4.13
C GLN A 36 2.64 -2.57 2.80
N GLY A 37 1.69 -3.16 2.06
CA GLY A 37 1.21 -2.65 0.77
C GLY A 37 -0.10 -1.88 0.87
N LEU A 38 -1.19 -2.54 1.26
CA LEU A 38 -2.54 -1.95 1.21
C LEU A 38 -2.87 -1.07 2.43
N THR A 39 -2.48 -1.49 3.63
CA THR A 39 -2.81 -0.77 4.87
C THR A 39 -2.42 0.72 4.87
N PRO A 40 -1.25 1.15 4.34
CA PRO A 40 -0.91 2.57 4.23
C PRO A 40 -1.94 3.40 3.46
N PHE A 41 -2.47 2.88 2.34
CA PHE A 41 -3.54 3.53 1.59
C PHE A 41 -4.85 3.56 2.37
N VAL A 42 -5.21 2.43 2.99
CA VAL A 42 -6.44 2.31 3.79
C VAL A 42 -6.45 3.31 4.94
N ASP A 43 -5.38 3.35 5.72
CA ASP A 43 -5.30 4.18 6.91
C ASP A 43 -5.11 5.66 6.54
N GLY A 44 -4.31 5.96 5.51
CA GLY A 44 -4.15 7.33 5.03
C GLY A 44 -5.42 7.92 4.44
N ALA A 45 -6.12 7.17 3.57
CA ALA A 45 -7.42 7.60 3.04
C ALA A 45 -8.46 7.74 4.14
N ARG A 46 -8.49 6.82 5.13
CA ARG A 46 -9.39 6.92 6.30
C ARG A 46 -9.12 8.18 7.11
N LEU A 47 -7.86 8.47 7.42
CA LEU A 47 -7.48 9.64 8.21
C LEU A 47 -7.90 10.94 7.52
N LEU A 48 -7.58 11.08 6.23
CA LEU A 48 -7.95 12.25 5.45
C LEU A 48 -9.48 12.37 5.31
N ALA A 49 -10.18 11.26 5.08
CA ALA A 49 -11.63 11.25 4.98
C ALA A 49 -12.28 11.76 6.28
N LEU A 50 -11.84 11.23 7.43
CA LEU A 50 -12.34 11.68 8.74
C LEU A 50 -12.06 13.16 8.99
N ALA A 51 -10.86 13.64 8.66
CA ALA A 51 -10.50 15.05 8.83
C ALA A 51 -11.30 16.01 7.93
N ASN A 52 -11.94 15.51 6.88
CA ASN A 52 -12.70 16.30 5.91
C ASN A 52 -14.19 15.91 5.87
N GLY A 53 -14.69 15.23 6.90
CA GLY A 53 -16.11 14.87 7.03
C GLY A 53 -16.63 14.00 5.87
N ILE A 54 -15.83 13.04 5.41
CA ILE A 54 -16.22 12.05 4.40
C ILE A 54 -16.64 10.75 5.12
N GLU A 55 -17.88 10.30 4.89
CA GLU A 55 -18.47 9.11 5.52
C GLU A 55 -18.27 7.82 4.71
N ALA A 56 -17.63 7.89 3.55
CA ALA A 56 -17.35 6.73 2.73
C ALA A 56 -16.58 5.65 3.50
N ASN A 57 -17.00 4.38 3.34
CA ASN A 57 -16.37 3.23 4.00
C ASN A 57 -15.30 2.56 3.14
N ASN A 58 -15.50 2.56 1.82
CA ASN A 58 -14.58 1.99 0.85
C ASN A 58 -13.37 2.92 0.64
N THR A 59 -12.16 2.34 0.60
CA THR A 59 -10.90 3.09 0.45
C THR A 59 -10.82 3.88 -0.86
N LEU A 60 -11.22 3.29 -1.99
CA LEU A 60 -11.18 3.94 -3.29
C LEU A 60 -12.22 5.06 -3.37
N GLU A 61 -13.39 4.83 -2.79
CA GLU A 61 -14.43 5.87 -2.68
C GLU A 61 -13.95 7.05 -1.82
N ARG A 62 -13.23 6.79 -0.72
CA ARG A 62 -12.58 7.85 0.06
C ARG A 62 -11.59 8.64 -0.78
N LEU A 63 -10.72 7.97 -1.54
CA LEU A 63 -9.74 8.64 -2.40
C LEU A 63 -10.42 9.52 -3.45
N ARG A 64 -11.47 9.02 -4.11
CA ARG A 64 -12.26 9.79 -5.07
C ARG A 64 -12.87 11.04 -4.44
N GLN A 65 -13.56 10.90 -3.32
CA GLN A 65 -14.17 12.06 -2.64
C GLN A 65 -13.13 13.04 -2.09
N LEU A 66 -11.94 12.57 -1.71
CA LEU A 66 -10.83 13.44 -1.32
C LEU A 66 -10.27 14.25 -2.50
N VAL A 67 -10.27 13.69 -3.71
CA VAL A 67 -9.95 14.44 -4.93
C VAL A 67 -11.06 15.45 -5.26
N ASP A 68 -12.32 15.05 -5.19
CA ASP A 68 -13.47 15.93 -5.45
C ASP A 68 -13.50 17.14 -4.49
N LYS A 69 -13.12 16.92 -3.22
CA LYS A 69 -12.95 17.99 -2.22
C LYS A 69 -11.61 18.74 -2.31
N GLN A 70 -10.78 18.48 -3.31
CA GLN A 70 -9.48 19.12 -3.53
C GLN A 70 -8.50 18.93 -2.35
N VAL A 71 -8.65 17.86 -1.57
CA VAL A 71 -7.74 17.50 -0.47
C VAL A 71 -6.51 16.78 -1.00
N ILE A 72 -6.69 16.01 -2.08
CA ILE A 72 -5.64 15.29 -2.83
C ILE A 72 -5.67 15.82 -4.27
N GLU A 73 -4.49 16.08 -4.83
CA GLU A 73 -4.34 16.45 -6.25
C GLU A 73 -4.83 15.31 -7.16
N PRO A 74 -5.54 15.59 -8.28
CA PRO A 74 -6.13 14.55 -9.12
C PRO A 74 -5.13 13.49 -9.61
N LEU A 75 -3.91 13.90 -9.98
CA LEU A 75 -2.86 12.98 -10.42
C LEU A 75 -2.35 12.08 -9.29
N ASP A 76 -2.28 12.61 -8.06
CA ASP A 76 -1.91 11.81 -6.89
C ASP A 76 -3.02 10.81 -6.56
N GLY A 77 -4.29 11.23 -6.61
CA GLY A 77 -5.44 10.35 -6.40
C GLY A 77 -5.48 9.18 -7.38
N ALA A 78 -5.30 9.45 -8.67
CA ALA A 78 -5.23 8.41 -9.71
C ALA A 78 -4.06 7.45 -9.46
N ALA A 79 -2.88 7.97 -9.14
CA ALA A 79 -1.71 7.14 -8.84
C ALA A 79 -1.92 6.26 -7.60
N TYR A 80 -2.64 6.75 -6.59
CA TYR A 80 -2.96 5.98 -5.38
C TYR A 80 -3.97 4.86 -5.68
N GLU A 81 -5.00 5.13 -6.48
CA GLU A 81 -5.98 4.15 -6.93
C GLU A 81 -5.32 3.03 -7.75
N GLU A 82 -4.50 3.38 -8.76
CA GLU A 82 -3.76 2.40 -9.56
C GLU A 82 -2.81 1.53 -8.70
N ALA A 83 -2.07 2.17 -7.79
CA ALA A 83 -1.18 1.47 -6.88
C ALA A 83 -1.93 0.50 -5.94
N TYR A 84 -3.07 0.93 -5.40
CA TYR A 84 -3.92 0.09 -4.55
C TYR A 84 -4.45 -1.12 -5.32
N HIS A 85 -4.96 -0.91 -6.54
CA HIS A 85 -5.44 -1.98 -7.40
C HIS A 85 -4.36 -2.99 -7.73
N PHE A 86 -3.17 -2.51 -8.12
CA PHE A 86 -2.07 -3.40 -8.48
C PHE A 86 -1.64 -4.30 -7.30
N ILE A 87 -1.50 -3.74 -6.09
CA ILE A 87 -1.13 -4.52 -4.90
C ILE A 87 -2.25 -5.52 -4.55
N GLN A 88 -3.52 -5.11 -4.63
CA GLN A 88 -4.66 -5.98 -4.36
C GLN A 88 -4.74 -7.13 -5.38
N GLN A 89 -4.47 -6.87 -6.66
CA GLN A 89 -4.42 -7.88 -7.71
C GLN A 89 -3.26 -8.86 -7.47
N THR A 90 -2.06 -8.35 -7.17
CA THR A 90 -0.88 -9.18 -6.84
C THR A 90 -1.20 -10.12 -5.67
N ARG A 91 -1.88 -9.59 -4.63
CA ARG A 91 -2.30 -10.38 -3.46
C ARG A 91 -3.30 -11.48 -3.83
N MET A 92 -4.24 -11.19 -4.73
CA MET A 92 -5.20 -12.20 -5.18
C MET A 92 -4.56 -13.28 -6.04
N GLN A 93 -3.62 -12.92 -6.92
CA GLN A 93 -2.86 -13.90 -7.71
C GLN A 93 -2.04 -14.82 -6.81
N GLN A 94 -1.43 -14.28 -5.74
CA GLN A 94 -0.70 -15.08 -4.76
C GLN A 94 -1.62 -16.09 -4.05
N HIS A 95 -2.82 -15.67 -3.64
CA HIS A 95 -3.78 -16.60 -3.04
C HIS A 95 -4.25 -17.66 -4.05
N GLN A 96 -4.47 -17.30 -5.31
CA GLN A 96 -4.83 -18.28 -6.36
C GLN A 96 -3.73 -19.33 -6.56
N LEU A 97 -2.46 -18.93 -6.54
CA LEU A 97 -1.33 -19.86 -6.59
C LEU A 97 -1.34 -20.81 -5.38
N GLN A 98 -1.49 -20.25 -4.17
CA GLN A 98 -1.58 -21.04 -2.94
C GLN A 98 -2.74 -22.04 -2.97
N THR A 99 -3.91 -21.65 -3.46
CA THR A 99 -5.05 -22.58 -3.66
C THR A 99 -4.68 -23.71 -4.60
N ARG A 100 -4.05 -23.42 -5.74
CA ARG A 100 -3.67 -24.43 -6.75
C ARG A 100 -2.63 -25.42 -6.21
N GLU A 101 -1.74 -24.96 -5.34
CA GLU A 101 -0.68 -25.76 -4.74
C GLU A 101 -1.07 -26.40 -3.39
N ASN A 102 -2.32 -26.25 -2.95
CA ASN A 102 -2.80 -26.67 -1.62
C ASN A 102 -1.95 -26.11 -0.46
N LEU A 103 -1.43 -24.89 -0.61
CA LEU A 103 -0.68 -24.19 0.43
C LEU A 103 -1.58 -23.32 1.31
N PRO A 104 -1.21 -23.09 2.59
CA PRO A 104 -1.92 -22.13 3.44
C PRO A 104 -1.90 -20.72 2.86
N TYR A 105 -2.99 -19.97 3.06
CA TYR A 105 -3.04 -18.57 2.62
C TYR A 105 -2.06 -17.69 3.37
N SER A 106 -1.36 -16.85 2.62
CA SER A 106 -0.44 -15.85 3.15
C SER A 106 -0.43 -14.62 2.26
N ASN A 107 -0.38 -13.43 2.88
CA ASN A 107 -0.22 -12.16 2.16
C ASN A 107 1.23 -11.88 1.76
N ARG A 108 2.15 -12.83 2.02
CA ARG A 108 3.57 -12.67 1.76
C ARG A 108 3.91 -13.09 0.33
N VAL A 109 4.68 -12.25 -0.35
CA VAL A 109 5.25 -12.52 -1.68
C VAL A 109 6.76 -12.38 -1.63
N ASP A 110 7.47 -13.24 -2.36
CA ASP A 110 8.89 -13.06 -2.67
C ASP A 110 8.98 -12.15 -3.91
N PRO A 111 9.47 -10.89 -3.81
CA PRO A 111 9.53 -10.01 -4.98
C PRO A 111 10.45 -10.52 -6.09
N ASP A 112 11.37 -11.45 -5.78
CA ASP A 112 12.23 -12.09 -6.77
C ASP A 112 11.51 -13.21 -7.54
N SER A 113 10.33 -13.65 -7.09
CA SER A 113 9.49 -14.59 -7.85
C SER A 113 8.60 -13.91 -8.89
N LEU A 114 8.54 -12.57 -8.90
CA LEU A 114 7.80 -11.78 -9.88
C LEU A 114 8.66 -11.54 -11.13
N ASN A 115 8.01 -11.40 -12.29
CA ASN A 115 8.71 -10.94 -13.48
C ASN A 115 9.23 -9.49 -13.28
N HIS A 116 10.19 -9.08 -14.11
CA HIS A 116 10.85 -7.77 -13.97
C HIS A 116 9.88 -6.58 -14.02
N LEU A 117 8.82 -6.66 -14.83
CA LEU A 117 7.84 -5.59 -14.97
C LEU A 117 6.97 -5.50 -13.71
N ASP A 118 6.36 -6.60 -13.28
CA ASP A 118 5.51 -6.63 -12.09
C ASP A 118 6.27 -6.24 -10.84
N ARG A 119 7.53 -6.70 -10.71
CA ARG A 119 8.43 -6.28 -9.63
C ARG A 119 8.65 -4.77 -9.63
N ARG A 120 8.79 -4.14 -10.81
CA ARG A 120 8.94 -2.69 -10.93
C ARG A 120 7.65 -1.97 -10.57
N ILE A 121 6.51 -2.42 -11.10
CA ILE A 121 5.21 -1.80 -10.80
C ILE A 121 4.92 -1.90 -9.30
N LEU A 122 5.10 -3.06 -8.68
CA LEU A 122 4.93 -3.25 -7.23
C LEU A 122 5.76 -2.25 -6.42
N ARG A 123 7.02 -2.03 -6.83
CA ARG A 123 7.90 -1.05 -6.17
C ARG A 123 7.36 0.37 -6.30
N GLU A 124 6.93 0.78 -7.49
CA GLU A 124 6.37 2.11 -7.69
C GLU A 124 5.04 2.29 -6.93
N SER A 125 4.20 1.24 -6.85
CA SER A 125 2.98 1.25 -6.04
C SER A 125 3.29 1.48 -4.55
N LEU A 126 4.31 0.82 -4.00
CA LEU A 126 4.74 1.06 -2.61
C LEU A 126 5.33 2.46 -2.40
N ARG A 127 5.94 3.08 -3.43
CA ARG A 127 6.36 4.49 -3.35
C ARG A 127 5.18 5.44 -3.27
N GLN A 128 4.06 5.13 -3.92
CA GLN A 128 2.83 5.92 -3.78
C GLN A 128 2.27 5.83 -2.36
N ALA A 129 2.29 4.64 -1.75
CA ALA A 129 1.95 4.48 -0.33
C ALA A 129 2.84 5.34 0.57
N GLN A 130 4.15 5.38 0.29
CA GLN A 130 5.11 6.18 1.05
C GLN A 130 4.87 7.68 0.88
N ARG A 131 4.56 8.12 -0.35
CA ARG A 131 4.21 9.52 -0.66
C ARG A 131 2.97 9.97 0.12
N LEU A 132 1.92 9.13 0.15
CA LEU A 132 0.73 9.40 0.95
C LEU A 132 1.09 9.55 2.43
N GLN A 133 1.82 8.60 3.03
CA GLN A 133 2.23 8.69 4.44
C GLN A 133 3.07 9.94 4.74
N SER A 134 4.02 10.28 3.86
CA SER A 134 4.83 11.49 4.03
C SER A 134 3.99 12.76 4.01
N SER A 135 2.95 12.82 3.17
CA SER A 135 1.98 13.92 3.16
C SER A 135 1.23 14.04 4.49
N LEU A 136 0.85 12.91 5.11
CA LEU A 136 0.19 12.91 6.42
C LEU A 136 1.13 13.39 7.53
N SER A 137 2.38 12.92 7.56
CA SER A 137 3.39 13.40 8.53
C SER A 137 3.57 14.91 8.46
N LEU A 138 3.67 15.47 7.25
CA LEU A 138 3.78 16.92 7.07
C LEU A 138 2.52 17.67 7.52
N ARG A 139 1.34 17.17 7.15
CA ARG A 139 0.05 17.82 7.46
C ARG A 139 -0.30 17.80 8.95
N TYR A 140 0.07 16.73 9.66
CA TYR A 140 -0.29 16.53 11.07
C TYR A 140 0.88 16.66 12.05
N GLN A 141 2.07 17.06 11.57
CA GLN A 141 3.28 17.26 12.37
C GLN A 141 3.67 16.02 13.20
N LEU A 142 3.66 14.85 12.55
CA LEU A 142 3.95 13.54 13.14
C LEU A 142 5.32 13.00 12.73
#